data_AF-A0A942FA61-F1
#
_entry.id   AF-A0A942FA61-F1
#
_cell.length_a   1.000
_cell.length_b   1.000
_cell.length_c   1.000
_cell.angle_alpha   90.00
_cell.angle_beta   90.00
_cell.angle_gamma   90.00
#
_symmetry.space_group_name_H-M   'P 1'
#
loop_
_entity.id
_entity.type
_entity.pdbx_description
1 polymer ?
#
loop_
_entity_poly.entity_id
_entity_poly.type
_entity_poly.pdbx_seq_one_letter_code
_entity_poly.pdbx_strand_id
1 'polypeptide(L)'
;MVRKFSDEPILPLRALQIWQILISAAHNRKILTYGMLARMLGYEGAGVLAQPLGHIMYYCQQNKLPPLTILVVNQDTGLPGEGLTGADLNADRESVFRYDWYSIIPPTPEEFREAYTHGQP
;
A
#
# COMPACT_ATOMS: atom_id res chain seq x y z
N MET A 1 -7.39 11.84 -24.87
CA MET A 1 -6.67 10.54 -24.85
C MET A 1 -6.56 10.08 -23.41
N VAL A 2 -6.81 8.81 -23.11
CA VAL A 2 -6.71 8.26 -21.74
C VAL A 2 -5.25 7.90 -21.44
N ARG A 3 -4.73 8.30 -20.28
CA ARG A 3 -3.38 7.95 -19.79
C ARG A 3 -3.43 6.65 -19.00
N LYS A 4 -2.42 5.77 -19.16
CA LYS A 4 -2.33 4.50 -18.42
C LYS A 4 -1.13 4.52 -17.46
N PHE A 5 -1.24 3.77 -16.36
CA PHE A 5 -0.11 3.53 -15.45
C PHE A 5 1.10 2.89 -16.13
N SER A 6 0.88 2.10 -17.19
CA SER A 6 1.94 1.51 -18.02
C SER A 6 2.77 2.54 -18.77
N ASP A 7 2.19 3.71 -19.06
CA ASP A 7 2.82 4.74 -19.88
C ASP A 7 3.83 5.55 -19.05
N GLU A 8 3.67 5.56 -17.72
CA GLU A 8 4.48 6.33 -16.77
C GLU A 8 4.86 5.46 -15.55
N PRO A 9 5.87 4.58 -15.66
CA PRO A 9 6.20 3.59 -14.64
C PRO A 9 7.01 4.16 -13.46
N ILE A 10 6.65 5.35 -12.97
CA ILE A 10 7.30 5.96 -11.80
C ILE A 10 6.73 5.39 -10.50
N LEU A 11 7.59 5.22 -9.49
CA LEU A 11 7.23 4.62 -8.20
C LEU A 11 6.07 5.33 -7.48
N PRO A 12 5.98 6.67 -7.45
CA PRO A 12 4.86 7.33 -6.76
C PRO A 12 3.52 7.14 -7.48
N LEU A 13 3.53 7.04 -8.81
CA LEU A 13 2.31 6.75 -9.57
C LEU A 13 1.87 5.28 -9.35
N ARG A 14 2.83 4.37 -9.17
CA ARG A 14 2.53 2.98 -8.75
C ARG A 14 2.02 2.90 -7.32
N ALA A 15 2.53 3.73 -6.40
CA ALA A 15 1.97 3.86 -5.06
C ALA A 15 0.50 4.30 -5.11
N LEU A 16 0.15 5.28 -5.94
CA LEU A 16 -1.25 5.68 -6.15
C LEU A 16 -2.12 4.54 -6.73
N GLN A 17 -1.58 3.75 -7.65
CA GLN A 17 -2.31 2.59 -8.18
C GLN A 17 -2.56 1.54 -7.09
N ILE A 18 -1.54 1.23 -6.28
CA ILE A 18 -1.64 0.28 -5.17
C ILE A 18 -2.59 0.79 -4.10
N TRP A 19 -2.53 2.07 -3.75
CA TRP A 19 -3.44 2.72 -2.81
C TRP A 19 -4.90 2.43 -3.16
N GLN A 20 -5.30 2.64 -4.43
CA GLN A 20 -6.66 2.37 -4.91
C GLN A 20 -7.08 0.91 -4.71
N ILE A 21 -6.16 -0.03 -4.95
CA ILE A 21 -6.40 -1.46 -4.72
C ILE A 21 -6.58 -1.74 -3.22
N LEU A 22 -5.71 -1.18 -2.38
CA LEU A 22 -5.70 -1.46 -0.95
C LEU A 22 -6.88 -0.83 -0.21
N ILE A 23 -7.34 0.38 -0.57
CA ILE A 23 -8.55 0.95 0.05
C ILE A 23 -9.80 0.13 -0.29
N SER A 24 -9.87 -0.42 -1.50
CA SER A 24 -10.93 -1.35 -1.89
C SER A 24 -10.83 -2.66 -1.10
N ALA A 25 -9.62 -3.21 -0.94
CA ALA A 25 -9.40 -4.38 -0.11
C ALA A 25 -9.79 -4.12 1.36
N ALA A 26 -9.44 -2.95 1.92
CA ALA A 26 -9.78 -2.55 3.27
C ALA A 26 -11.29 -2.49 3.48
N HIS A 27 -12.02 -1.80 2.59
CA HIS A 27 -13.48 -1.71 2.63
C HIS A 27 -14.16 -3.09 2.56
N ASN A 28 -13.59 -4.00 1.76
CA ASN A 28 -14.10 -5.37 1.61
C ASN A 28 -13.55 -6.35 2.66
N ARG A 29 -12.76 -5.88 3.63
CA ARG A 29 -12.08 -6.69 4.66
C ARG A 29 -11.26 -7.85 4.08
N LYS A 30 -10.53 -7.59 2.99
CA LYS A 30 -9.71 -8.56 2.27
C LYS A 30 -8.22 -8.34 2.56
N ILE A 31 -7.49 -9.44 2.60
CA ILE A 31 -6.02 -9.49 2.62
C ILE A 31 -5.55 -9.96 1.25
N LEU A 32 -4.46 -9.40 0.75
CA LEU A 32 -3.83 -9.76 -0.52
C LEU A 32 -2.46 -10.36 -0.24
N THR A 33 -2.06 -11.37 -1.01
CA THR A 33 -0.65 -11.75 -1.03
C THR A 33 0.15 -10.80 -1.92
N TYR A 34 1.46 -10.69 -1.69
CA TYR A 34 2.34 -9.94 -2.60
C TYR A 34 2.21 -10.42 -4.07
N GLY A 35 2.05 -11.72 -4.30
CA GLY A 35 1.85 -12.28 -5.64
C GLY A 35 0.51 -11.87 -6.27
N MET A 36 -0.57 -11.81 -5.50
CA MET A 36 -1.87 -11.31 -5.97
C MET A 36 -1.78 -9.83 -6.37
N LEU A 37 -1.15 -9.01 -5.52
CA LEU A 37 -0.96 -7.59 -5.79
C LEU A 37 -0.08 -7.37 -7.03
N ALA A 38 1.05 -8.08 -7.15
CA ALA A 38 1.92 -8.01 -8.33
C ALA A 38 1.16 -8.34 -9.62
N ARG A 39 0.35 -9.41 -9.62
CA ARG A 39 -0.45 -9.83 -10.77
C ARG A 39 -1.48 -8.77 -11.18
N MET A 40 -2.15 -8.13 -10.22
CA MET A 40 -3.08 -7.03 -10.50
C MET A 40 -2.41 -5.83 -11.18
N LEU A 41 -1.13 -5.60 -10.88
CA LEU A 41 -0.34 -4.52 -11.47
C LEU A 41 0.32 -4.90 -12.82
N GLY A 42 0.21 -6.17 -13.23
CA GLY A 42 0.80 -6.71 -14.46
C GLY A 42 2.25 -7.19 -14.30
N TYR A 43 2.72 -7.45 -13.08
CA TYR A 43 4.06 -7.99 -12.81
C TYR A 43 4.05 -9.50 -12.59
N GLU A 44 5.12 -10.17 -13.01
CA GLU A 44 5.31 -11.62 -12.81
C GLU A 44 5.86 -11.97 -11.41
N GLY A 45 6.34 -10.99 -10.63
CA GLY A 45 6.96 -11.23 -9.32
C GLY A 45 6.80 -10.09 -8.31
N ALA A 46 6.94 -10.45 -7.03
CA ALA A 46 6.72 -9.55 -5.88
C ALA A 46 7.88 -8.58 -5.59
N GLY A 47 9.07 -8.83 -6.13
CA GLY A 47 10.29 -8.05 -5.81
C GLY A 47 10.21 -6.56 -6.14
N VAL A 48 9.25 -6.15 -6.98
CA VAL A 48 9.03 -4.76 -7.39
C VAL A 48 8.12 -3.96 -6.45
N LEU A 49 7.53 -4.61 -5.43
CA LEU A 49 6.51 -3.98 -4.58
C LEU A 49 7.08 -3.23 -3.37
N ALA A 50 8.32 -3.52 -2.97
CA ALA A 50 8.91 -2.97 -1.74
C ALA A 50 8.93 -1.43 -1.74
N GLN A 51 9.46 -0.82 -2.80
CA GLN A 51 9.56 0.64 -2.88
C GLN A 51 8.17 1.32 -2.97
N PRO A 52 7.24 0.93 -3.88
CA PRO A 52 5.90 1.50 -3.91
C PRO A 52 5.11 1.34 -2.61
N LEU A 53 5.24 0.22 -1.91
CA LEU A 53 4.62 0.03 -0.60
C LEU A 53 5.26 0.90 0.47
N GLY A 54 6.57 1.16 0.38
CA GLY A 54 7.27 2.12 1.24
C GLY A 54 6.65 3.52 1.15
N HIS A 55 6.33 4.01 -0.05
CA HIS A 55 5.65 5.31 -0.23
C HIS A 55 4.34 5.39 0.57
N ILE A 56 3.52 4.34 0.50
CA ILE A 56 2.23 4.26 1.21
C ILE A 56 2.46 4.17 2.72
N MET A 57 3.41 3.33 3.15
CA MET A 57 3.74 3.12 4.55
C MET A 57 4.14 4.44 5.23
N TYR A 58 5.08 5.17 4.64
CA TYR A 58 5.53 6.45 5.18
C TYR A 58 4.42 7.50 5.16
N TYR A 59 3.61 7.54 4.09
CA TYR A 59 2.46 8.45 4.03
C TYR A 59 1.47 8.18 5.17
N CYS A 60 1.13 6.91 5.43
CA CYS A 60 0.26 6.54 6.55
C CYS A 60 0.86 6.94 7.90
N GLN A 61 2.15 6.66 8.12
CA GLN A 61 2.84 7.01 9.37
C GLN A 61 2.84 8.53 9.64
N GLN A 62 3.22 9.33 8.64
CA GLN A 62 3.33 10.79 8.76
C GLN A 62 1.96 11.45 9.00
N ASN A 63 0.89 10.88 8.42
CA ASN A 63 -0.47 11.39 8.56
C ASN A 63 -1.27 10.73 9.69
N LYS A 64 -0.64 9.87 10.51
CA LYS A 64 -1.28 9.12 11.60
C LYS A 64 -2.49 8.29 11.14
N LEU A 65 -2.41 7.75 9.93
CA LEU A 65 -3.41 6.85 9.36
C LEU A 65 -3.10 5.40 9.80
N PRO A 66 -4.10 4.52 9.83
CA PRO A 66 -3.88 3.08 9.98
C PRO A 66 -2.89 2.55 8.92
N PRO A 67 -2.08 1.53 9.24
CA PRO A 67 -1.02 1.05 8.37
C PRO A 67 -1.59 0.23 7.19
N LEU A 68 -2.07 0.90 6.14
CA LEU A 68 -2.78 0.28 5.02
C LEU A 68 -2.03 -0.90 4.37
N THR A 69 -0.69 -0.84 4.35
CA THR A 69 0.17 -1.89 3.78
C THR A 69 0.13 -3.21 4.55
N ILE A 70 -0.47 -3.25 5.76
CA ILE A 70 -0.68 -4.49 6.54
C ILE A 70 -1.62 -5.49 5.85
N LEU A 71 -2.38 -5.03 4.85
CA LEU A 71 -3.22 -5.88 4.02
C LEU A 71 -2.44 -6.69 2.98
N VAL A 72 -1.12 -6.47 2.86
CA VAL A 72 -0.27 -7.22 1.93
C VAL A 72 0.63 -8.16 2.72
N VAL A 73 0.44 -9.46 2.51
CA VAL A 73 1.14 -10.50 3.28
C VAL A 73 1.94 -11.45 2.39
N ASN A 74 2.92 -12.11 2.99
CA ASN A 74 3.58 -13.26 2.40
C ASN A 74 2.59 -14.44 2.33
N GLN A 75 2.61 -15.17 1.21
CA GLN A 75 1.67 -16.27 0.97
C GLN A 75 1.87 -17.46 1.91
N ASP A 76 3.13 -17.75 2.27
CA ASP A 76 3.49 -18.93 3.05
C ASP A 76 3.40 -18.65 4.56
N THR A 77 3.81 -17.46 5.00
CA THR A 77 3.82 -17.11 6.44
C THR A 77 2.55 -16.41 6.89
N GLY A 78 1.77 -15.81 5.98
CA GLY A 78 0.62 -14.98 6.32
C GLY A 78 0.97 -13.66 7.02
N LEU A 79 2.26 -13.32 7.11
CA LEU A 79 2.75 -12.11 7.78
C LEU A 79 3.01 -10.98 6.77
N PRO A 80 2.81 -9.71 7.17
CA PRO A 80 3.24 -8.56 6.38
C PRO A 80 4.77 -8.43 6.35
N GLY A 81 5.29 -7.57 5.48
CA GLY A 81 6.72 -7.31 5.34
C GLY A 81 7.36 -6.64 6.56
N GLU A 82 8.70 -6.65 6.61
CA GLU A 82 9.52 -6.29 7.77
C GLU A 82 9.27 -4.88 8.35
N GLY A 83 8.75 -3.94 7.55
CA GLY A 83 8.39 -2.58 7.99
C GLY A 83 7.15 -2.47 8.87
N LEU A 84 6.44 -3.58 9.11
CA LEU A 84 5.20 -3.66 9.89
C LEU A 84 5.31 -4.58 11.10
N THR A 85 6.51 -4.71 11.66
CA THR A 85 6.80 -5.52 12.85
C THR A 85 6.28 -4.84 14.14
N GLY A 86 4.96 -4.67 14.23
CA GLY A 86 4.25 -4.13 15.39
C GLY A 86 3.81 -5.21 16.40
N ALA A 87 3.43 -4.78 17.61
CA ALA A 87 3.08 -5.66 18.74
C ALA A 87 1.76 -6.43 18.56
N ASP A 88 0.80 -5.92 17.75
CA ASP A 88 -0.47 -6.61 17.48
C ASP A 88 -0.95 -6.38 16.03
N LEU A 89 -0.50 -7.25 15.13
CA LEU A 89 -0.90 -7.24 13.72
C LEU A 89 -2.41 -7.38 13.51
N ASN A 90 -3.14 -8.01 14.44
CA ASN A 90 -4.58 -8.18 14.31
C ASN A 90 -5.32 -6.88 14.64
N ALA A 91 -4.91 -6.19 15.70
CA ALA A 91 -5.47 -4.88 16.06
C ALA A 91 -5.21 -3.84 14.96
N ASP A 92 -3.99 -3.80 14.41
CA ASP A 92 -3.64 -2.89 13.32
C ASP A 92 -4.47 -3.18 12.06
N ARG A 93 -4.64 -4.45 11.71
CA ARG A 93 -5.47 -4.85 10.56
C ARG A 93 -6.93 -4.46 10.76
N GLU A 94 -7.48 -4.66 11.96
CA GLU A 94 -8.85 -4.25 12.27
C GLU A 94 -9.02 -2.72 12.21
N SER A 95 -8.01 -1.96 12.62
CA SER A 95 -8.03 -0.49 12.49
C SER A 95 -8.10 -0.05 11.02
N VAL A 96 -7.38 -0.74 10.13
CA VAL A 96 -7.45 -0.52 8.68
C VAL A 96 -8.84 -0.86 8.14
N PHE A 97 -9.46 -1.97 8.56
CA PHE A 97 -10.80 -2.33 8.10
C PHE A 97 -11.90 -1.39 8.57
N ARG A 98 -11.76 -0.80 9.76
CA ARG A 98 -12.76 0.10 10.33
C ARG A 98 -12.66 1.53 9.81
N TYR A 99 -11.50 1.93 9.29
CA TYR A 99 -11.28 3.28 8.80
C TYR A 99 -12.06 3.54 7.52
N ASP A 100 -12.73 4.69 7.43
CA ASP A 100 -13.49 5.08 6.24
C ASP A 100 -12.54 5.65 5.17
N TRP A 101 -11.87 4.77 4.44
CA TRP A 101 -10.89 5.15 3.41
C TRP A 101 -11.50 5.93 2.24
N TYR A 102 -12.80 5.80 2.00
CA TYR A 102 -13.47 6.54 0.93
C TYR A 102 -13.89 7.96 1.36
N SER A 103 -13.74 8.31 2.64
CA SER A 103 -13.94 9.68 3.14
C SER A 103 -12.76 10.63 2.88
N ILE A 104 -11.59 10.09 2.51
CA ILE A 104 -10.39 10.88 2.24
C ILE A 104 -10.08 10.97 0.75
N ILE A 105 -9.57 12.13 0.32
CA ILE A 105 -9.06 12.31 -1.04
C ILE A 105 -7.79 11.46 -1.18
N PRO A 106 -7.65 10.62 -2.24
CA PRO A 106 -6.44 9.85 -2.45
C PRO A 106 -5.20 10.74 -2.56
N PRO A 107 -4.07 10.35 -1.94
CA PRO A 107 -2.84 11.12 -2.04
C PRO A 107 -2.35 11.19 -3.48
N THR A 108 -1.78 12.33 -3.85
CA THR A 108 -1.17 12.54 -5.15
C THR A 108 0.17 11.78 -5.27
N PRO A 109 0.66 11.52 -6.50
CA PRO A 109 2.01 11.01 -6.70
C PRO A 109 3.12 11.94 -6.18
N GLU A 110 2.83 13.23 -5.94
CA GLU A 110 3.78 14.13 -5.29
C GLU A 110 3.85 13.86 -3.80
N GLU A 111 2.70 13.84 -3.11
CA GLU A 111 2.63 13.57 -1.67
C GLU A 111 3.21 12.19 -1.32
N PHE A 112 3.00 11.17 -2.17
CA PHE A 112 3.68 9.89 -1.99
C PHE A 112 5.19 10.00 -2.10
N ARG A 113 5.71 10.81 -3.02
CA ARG A 113 7.15 11.01 -3.18
C ARG A 113 7.75 11.72 -1.98
N GLU A 114 7.14 12.82 -1.56
CA GLU A 114 7.55 13.58 -0.38
C GLU A 114 7.55 12.70 0.87
N ALA A 115 6.49 11.91 1.07
CA ALA A 115 6.41 11.02 2.20
C ALA A 115 7.56 10.00 2.23
N TYR A 116 7.89 9.42 1.07
CA TYR A 116 9.01 8.48 0.97
C TYR A 116 10.37 9.15 1.21
N THR A 117 10.60 10.33 0.62
CA THR A 117 11.84 11.09 0.82
C THR A 117 12.06 11.49 2.27
N HIS A 118 11.00 11.89 3.00
CA HIS A 118 11.11 12.25 4.41
C HIS A 118 11.13 11.06 5.38
N GLY A 119 10.64 9.90 4.94
CA GLY A 119 10.54 8.69 5.76
C GLY A 119 11.75 7.75 5.64
N GLN A 120 12.52 7.85 4.56
CA GLN A 120 13.76 7.09 4.41
C GLN A 120 14.81 7.61 5.42
N PRO A 121 15.47 6.73 6.20
CA PRO A 121 16.57 7.10 7.08
C PRO A 121 17.82 7.55 6.31
#